data_AF-A0AAU6Y4N2-F1
#
_entry.id   AF-A0AAU6Y4N2-F1
#
_cell.length_a   1.000
_cell.length_b   1.000
_cell.length_c   1.000
_cell.angle_alpha   90.00
_cell.angle_beta   90.00
_cell.angle_gamma   90.00
#
_symmetry.space_group_name_H-M   'P 1'
#
loop_
_entity.id
_entity.type
_entity.pdbx_description
1 polymer ?
#
loop_
_entity_poly.entity_id
_entity_poly.type
_entity_poly.pdbx_seq_one_letter_code
_entity_poly.pdbx_strand_id
1 'polypeptide(L)'
;MINVRFTEEEFKSILQMEADLGISRTDLIRARLLNDIPQRVINAKEAILQLDRVGTELGRSGNNINQLARYANILKKQHVLSQAVIERFLILLETYHQNQADLEATLRKMIRLMTQP
;
A
#
# COMPACT_ATOMS: atom_id res chain seq x y z
N MET A 1 17.69 0.13 36.82
CA MET A 1 18.12 -0.74 35.71
C MET A 1 17.40 -2.07 35.87
N ILE A 2 16.65 -2.51 34.87
CA ILE A 2 15.97 -3.82 34.87
C ILE A 2 16.86 -4.77 34.08
N ASN A 3 17.21 -5.91 34.67
CA ASN A 3 18.01 -6.96 34.03
C ASN A 3 17.13 -8.18 33.77
N VAL A 4 17.05 -8.62 32.51
CA VAL A 4 16.25 -9.78 32.09
C VAL A 4 17.17 -10.73 31.32
N ARG A 5 17.04 -12.03 31.58
CA ARG A 5 17.72 -13.08 30.81
C ARG A 5 16.78 -13.61 29.75
N PHE A 6 17.29 -13.73 28.53
CA PHE A 6 16.58 -14.35 27.41
C PHE A 6 17.28 -15.64 27.02
N THR A 7 16.50 -16.62 26.57
CA THR A 7 17.01 -17.73 25.78
C THR A 7 17.50 -17.23 24.41
N GLU A 8 18.30 -18.04 23.71
CA GLU A 8 18.78 -17.67 22.37
C GLU A 8 17.63 -17.45 21.38
N GLU A 9 16.56 -18.25 21.47
CA GLU A 9 15.40 -18.12 20.58
C GLU A 9 14.61 -16.83 20.84
N GLU A 10 14.39 -16.48 22.10
CA GLU A 10 13.74 -15.23 22.48
C GLU A 10 14.56 -14.01 22.04
N PHE A 11 15.89 -14.08 22.22
CA PHE A 11 16.79 -13.01 21.80
C PHE A 11 16.78 -12.82 20.27
N LYS A 12 16.79 -13.92 19.52
CA LYS A 12 16.66 -13.89 18.06
C LYS A 12 15.34 -13.27 17.61
N SER A 13 14.24 -13.59 18.29
CA SER A 13 12.92 -13.00 18.02
C SER A 13 12.90 -11.48 18.25
N ILE A 14 13.54 -11.00 19.32
CA ILE A 14 13.68 -9.56 19.61
C ILE A 14 14.51 -8.84 18.54
N LEU A 15 15.62 -9.45 18.10
CA LEU A 15 16.44 -8.89 17.03
C LEU A 15 15.69 -8.81 15.70
N GLN A 16 14.90 -9.83 15.37
CA GLN A 16 14.07 -9.82 14.17
C GLN A 16 13.04 -8.70 14.23
N MET A 17 12.36 -8.54 15.37
CA MET A 17 11.43 -7.44 15.60
C MET A 17 12.12 -6.07 15.51
N GLU A 18 13.31 -5.90 16.08
CA GLU A 18 14.10 -4.67 15.97
C GLU A 18 14.40 -4.32 14.50
N ALA A 19 14.78 -5.31 13.69
CA ALA A 19 15.04 -5.12 12.26
C ALA A 19 13.78 -4.83 11.43
N ASP A 20 12.67 -5.51 11.71
CA ASP A 20 11.41 -5.37 10.96
C ASP A 20 10.70 -4.05 11.27
N LEU A 21 10.91 -3.51 12.48
CA LEU A 21 10.17 -2.37 13.02
C LEU A 21 11.00 -1.09 13.07
N GLY A 22 12.34 -1.19 12.98
CA GLY A 22 13.24 -0.04 12.99
C GLY A 22 13.29 0.71 14.33
N ILE A 23 12.86 0.08 15.42
CA ILE A 23 12.86 0.62 16.78
C ILE A 23 13.85 -0.15 17.65
N SER A 24 14.50 0.54 18.59
CA SER A 24 15.46 -0.11 19.48
C SER A 24 14.78 -1.17 20.35
N ARG A 25 15.47 -2.26 20.67
CA ARG A 25 14.95 -3.29 21.59
C ARG A 25 14.46 -2.71 22.93
N THR A 26 15.11 -1.66 23.43
CA THR A 26 14.75 -1.02 24.70
C THR A 26 13.43 -0.27 24.58
N ASP A 27 13.22 0.45 23.47
CA ASP A 27 11.95 1.12 23.20
C ASP A 27 10.84 0.11 22.90
N LEU A 28 11.14 -1.00 22.20
CA LEU A 28 10.21 -2.09 21.95
C LEU A 28 9.73 -2.73 23.26
N ILE A 29 10.65 -3.01 24.19
CA ILE A 29 10.30 -3.55 25.51
C ILE A 29 9.51 -2.51 26.32
N ARG A 30 9.93 -1.23 26.35
CA ARG A 30 9.19 -0.17 27.07
C ARG A 30 7.78 0.00 26.52
N ALA A 31 7.63 0.04 25.20
CA ALA A 31 6.36 0.17 24.51
C ALA A 31 5.40 -0.97 24.84
N ARG A 32 5.89 -2.22 24.83
CA ARG A 32 5.08 -3.40 25.21
C ARG A 32 4.75 -3.48 26.69
N LEU A 33 5.63 -3.02 27.57
CA LEU A 33 5.46 -3.15 29.01
C LEU A 33 4.61 -2.02 29.63
N LEU A 34 4.65 -0.82 29.03
CA LEU A 34 4.02 0.40 29.56
C LEU A 34 2.72 0.78 28.86
N ASN A 35 2.49 0.34 27.62
CA ASN A 35 1.21 0.55 26.95
C ASN A 35 0.33 -0.68 27.15
N ASP A 36 -0.76 -0.55 27.91
CA ASP A 36 -1.77 -1.58 28.19
C ASP A 36 -2.68 -1.89 26.97
N ILE A 37 -2.21 -1.54 25.78
CA ILE A 37 -2.87 -1.78 24.50
C ILE A 37 -1.84 -2.57 23.69
N PRO A 38 -2.21 -3.68 23.02
CA PRO A 38 -1.31 -4.37 22.12
C PRO A 38 -0.96 -3.40 20.99
N GLN A 39 0.15 -2.70 21.16
CA GLN A 39 0.70 -1.83 20.13
C GLN A 39 1.14 -2.79 19.02
N ARG A 40 0.24 -3.03 18.06
CA ARG A 40 0.54 -3.79 16.85
C ARG A 40 1.63 -3.01 16.16
N VAL A 41 2.83 -3.54 16.25
CA VAL A 41 3.94 -2.96 15.52
C VAL A 41 3.76 -3.36 14.07
N ILE A 42 3.17 -2.44 13.31
CA ILE A 42 2.98 -2.60 11.88
C ILE A 42 4.36 -2.51 11.24
N ASN A 43 4.72 -3.51 10.44
CA ASN A 43 5.89 -3.41 9.57
C ASN A 43 5.61 -2.32 8.52
N ALA A 44 5.99 -1.08 8.84
CA ALA A 44 5.74 0.09 8.01
C ALA A 44 6.37 -0.06 6.62
N LYS A 45 7.49 -0.79 6.52
CA LYS A 45 8.15 -1.08 5.24
C LYS A 45 7.27 -1.92 4.32
N GLU A 46 6.66 -2.99 4.83
CA GLU A 46 5.76 -3.82 4.04
C GLU A 46 4.50 -3.03 3.63
N ALA A 47 3.93 -2.24 4.55
CA ALA A 47 2.78 -1.40 4.23
C ALA A 47 3.09 -0.39 3.12
N ILE A 48 4.24 0.29 3.19
CA ILE A 48 4.69 1.24 2.16
C ILE A 48 4.91 0.53 0.82
N LEU A 49 5.50 -0.66 0.82
CA LEU A 49 5.73 -1.44 -0.39
C LEU A 49 4.42 -1.82 -1.10
N GLN A 50 3.40 -2.23 -0.33
CA GLN A 50 2.08 -2.53 -0.87
C GLN A 50 1.41 -1.28 -1.48
N LEU A 51 1.54 -0.11 -0.84
CA LEU A 51 1.03 1.15 -1.39
C LEU A 51 1.76 1.56 -2.67
N ASP A 52 3.09 1.44 -2.71
CA ASP A 52 3.92 1.82 -3.85
C ASP A 52 3.57 1.00 -5.11
N ARG A 53 3.34 -0.31 -4.93
CA ARG A 53 2.91 -1.20 -6.01
C ARG A 53 1.56 -0.79 -6.61
N VAL A 54 0.57 -0.51 -5.77
CA VAL A 54 -0.76 -0.09 -6.24
C VAL A 54 -0.70 1.30 -6.87
N GLY A 55 0.07 2.22 -6.29
CA GLY A 55 0.31 3.56 -6.84
C GLY A 55 0.95 3.53 -8.22
N THR A 56 1.89 2.61 -8.44
CA THR A 56 2.54 2.40 -9.75
C THR A 56 1.53 2.00 -10.82
N GLU A 57 0.65 1.04 -10.53
CA GLU A 57 -0.37 0.57 -11.49
C GLU A 57 -1.44 1.65 -11.78
N LEU A 58 -1.81 2.46 -10.78
CA LEU A 58 -2.66 3.63 -10.99
C LEU A 58 -2.01 4.66 -11.91
N GLY A 59 -0.71 4.94 -11.71
CA GLY A 59 0.05 5.85 -12.56
C GLY A 59 0.13 5.37 -14.02
N ARG A 60 0.32 4.07 -14.24
CA ARG A 60 0.31 3.46 -15.58
C ARG A 60 -1.08 3.56 -16.24
N SER A 61 -2.13 3.24 -15.49
CA SER A 61 -3.50 3.32 -15.98
C SER A 61 -3.89 4.77 -16.35
N GLY A 62 -3.57 5.74 -15.49
CA GLY A 62 -3.80 7.16 -15.75
C GLY A 62 -3.06 7.67 -16.98
N ASN A 63 -1.80 7.24 -17.19
CA ASN A 63 -1.05 7.58 -18.40
C ASN A 63 -1.70 7.05 -19.67
N ASN A 64 -2.20 5.81 -19.65
CA ASN A 64 -2.88 5.21 -20.79
C ASN A 64 -4.20 5.94 -21.12
N ILE A 65 -4.99 6.29 -20.11
CA ILE A 65 -6.21 7.10 -20.27
C ILE A 65 -5.87 8.45 -20.92
N ASN A 66 -4.82 9.13 -20.44
CA ASN A 66 -4.39 10.41 -21.00
C ASN A 66 -3.93 10.31 -22.46
N GLN A 67 -3.20 9.25 -22.82
CA GLN A 67 -2.83 9.00 -24.21
C GLN A 67 -4.06 8.80 -25.09
N LEU A 68 -5.04 8.04 -24.61
CA LEU A 68 -6.26 7.77 -25.35
C LEU A 68 -7.14 9.02 -25.50
N ALA A 69 -7.25 9.85 -24.46
CA ALA A 69 -7.94 11.14 -24.52
C ALA A 69 -7.30 12.07 -25.56
N ARG A 70 -5.96 12.11 -25.62
CA ARG A 70 -5.24 12.85 -26.68
C ARG A 70 -5.57 12.32 -28.07
N TYR A 71 -5.59 11.00 -28.25
CA TYR A 71 -5.94 10.38 -29.54
C TYR A 71 -7.39 10.66 -29.95
N ALA A 72 -8.35 10.55 -29.02
CA ALA A 72 -9.75 10.89 -29.25
C ALA A 72 -9.92 12.36 -29.66
N ASN A 73 -9.17 13.28 -29.05
CA ASN A 73 -9.17 14.70 -29.43
C ASN A 73 -8.65 14.94 -30.86
N ILE A 74 -7.66 14.16 -31.31
CA ILE A 74 -7.17 14.23 -32.70
C ILE A 74 -8.26 13.77 -33.67
N LEU A 75 -8.89 12.63 -33.40
CA LEU A 75 -9.96 12.09 -34.25
C LEU A 75 -11.19 13.01 -34.29
N LYS A 76 -11.56 13.61 -33.16
CA LYS A 76 -12.63 14.61 -33.09
C LYS A 76 -12.36 15.81 -34.02
N LYS A 77 -11.11 16.30 -34.08
CA LYS A 77 -10.72 17.38 -35.01
C LYS A 77 -10.79 16.96 -36.47
N GLN A 78 -10.69 15.65 -36.74
CA GLN A 78 -10.86 15.07 -38.07
C GLN A 78 -12.32 14.70 -38.38
N HIS A 79 -13.27 14.99 -37.49
CA HIS A 79 -14.67 14.57 -37.57
C HIS A 79 -14.87 13.05 -37.67
N VAL A 80 -13.91 12.27 -37.18
CA VAL A 80 -13.96 10.80 -37.16
C VAL A 80 -14.34 10.33 -35.76
N LEU A 81 -15.42 9.56 -35.65
CA LEU A 81 -15.74 8.81 -34.44
C LEU A 81 -15.29 7.36 -34.64
N SER A 82 -14.27 6.93 -33.89
CA SER A 82 -13.75 5.57 -33.97
C SER A 82 -14.31 4.72 -32.84
N GLN A 83 -15.13 3.71 -33.19
CA GLN A 83 -15.64 2.72 -32.25
C GLN A 83 -14.49 2.02 -31.49
N ALA A 84 -13.38 1.71 -32.17
CA ALA A 84 -12.21 1.10 -31.54
C ALA A 84 -11.59 1.97 -30.42
N VAL A 85 -11.70 3.30 -30.53
CA VAL A 85 -11.24 4.20 -29.45
C VAL A 85 -12.18 4.16 -28.26
N ILE A 86 -13.49 4.10 -28.50
CA ILE A 86 -14.49 3.99 -27.43
C ILE A 86 -14.32 2.67 -26.68
N GLU A 87 -14.21 1.54 -27.39
CA GLU A 87 -14.00 0.23 -26.79
C GLU A 87 -12.72 0.19 -25.95
N ARG A 88 -11.62 0.75 -26.46
CA ARG A 88 -10.35 0.80 -25.73
C ARG A 88 -10.39 1.76 -24.54
N PHE A 89 -11.19 2.83 -24.60
CA PHE A 89 -11.44 3.70 -23.46
C PHE A 89 -12.17 2.96 -22.35
N LEU A 90 -13.23 2.22 -22.67
CA LEU A 90 -14.02 1.46 -21.70
C LEU A 90 -13.16 0.42 -20.97
N ILE A 91 -12.29 -0.31 -21.69
CA ILE A 91 -11.37 -1.29 -21.08
C ILE A 91 -10.39 -0.62 -20.09
N LEU A 92 -9.81 0.53 -20.49
CA LEU A 92 -8.90 1.27 -19.61
C LEU A 92 -9.61 1.82 -18.38
N LEU A 93 -10.85 2.28 -18.55
CA LEU A 93 -11.65 2.83 -17.46
C LEU A 93 -12.06 1.74 -16.47
N GLU A 94 -12.41 0.55 -16.95
CA GLU A 94 -12.64 -0.63 -16.11
C GLU A 94 -11.38 -1.01 -15.32
N THR A 95 -10.22 -1.04 -15.99
CA THR A 95 -8.93 -1.34 -15.34
C THR A 95 -8.59 -0.32 -14.25
N TYR A 96 -8.84 0.97 -14.54
CA TYR A 96 -8.66 2.04 -13.56
C TYR A 96 -9.59 1.87 -12.36
N HIS A 97 -10.87 1.55 -12.60
CA HIS A 97 -11.86 1.33 -11.54
C HIS A 97 -11.46 0.18 -10.63
N GLN A 98 -11.02 -0.95 -11.20
CA GLN A 98 -10.53 -2.08 -10.43
C GLN A 98 -9.32 -1.72 -9.57
N ASN A 99 -8.32 -1.05 -10.15
CA ASN A 99 -7.13 -0.59 -9.41
C ASN A 99 -7.50 0.36 -8.26
N GLN A 100 -8.51 1.21 -8.45
CA GLN A 100 -9.03 2.10 -7.40
C GLN A 100 -9.72 1.31 -6.27
N ALA A 101 -10.52 0.29 -6.61
CA ALA A 101 -11.15 -0.57 -5.63
C ALA A 101 -10.12 -1.36 -4.80
N ASP A 102 -9.06 -1.85 -5.45
CA ASP A 102 -7.95 -2.55 -4.79
C ASP A 102 -7.17 -1.63 -3.84
N LEU A 103 -6.96 -0.37 -4.23
CA LEU A 103 -6.38 0.66 -3.36
C LEU A 103 -7.25 0.88 -2.13
N GLU A 104 -8.55 1.07 -2.31
CA GLU A 104 -9.49 1.32 -1.20
C GLU A 104 -9.54 0.12 -0.24
N ALA A 105 -9.54 -1.11 -0.77
CA ALA A 105 -9.48 -2.33 0.03
C ALA A 105 -8.17 -2.44 0.82
N THR A 106 -7.05 -2.09 0.19
CA THR A 106 -5.71 -2.09 0.83
C THR A 106 -5.62 -1.06 1.94
N LEU A 107 -6.11 0.17 1.71
CA LEU A 107 -6.19 1.21 2.73
C LEU A 107 -7.10 0.79 3.89
N ARG A 108 -8.26 0.20 3.60
CA ARG A 108 -9.14 -0.34 4.65
C ARG A 108 -8.46 -1.43 5.49
N LYS A 109 -7.67 -2.32 4.88
CA LYS A 109 -6.87 -3.32 5.61
C LYS A 109 -5.84 -2.64 6.51
N MET A 110 -5.12 -1.63 6.02
CA MET A 110 -4.15 -0.87 6.82
C MET A 110 -4.80 -0.15 7.99
N ILE A 111 -5.93 0.52 7.76
CA ILE A 111 -6.69 1.17 8.84
C ILE A 111 -7.10 0.13 9.89
N ARG A 112 -7.66 -1.03 9.50
CA ARG A 112 -7.99 -2.09 10.48
C ARG A 112 -6.78 -2.58 11.28
N LEU A 113 -5.61 -2.68 10.67
CA LEU A 113 -4.37 -3.02 11.38
C LEU A 113 -3.95 -1.94 12.38
N MET A 114 -4.34 -0.68 12.15
CA MET A 114 -4.05 0.47 13.01
C MET A 114 -5.13 0.74 14.08
N THR A 115 -6.39 0.36 13.87
CA THR A 115 -7.54 0.74 14.73
C THR A 115 -8.20 -0.39 15.54
N GLN A 116 -7.86 -1.67 15.30
CA GLN A 116 -8.40 -2.77 16.13
C GLN A 116 -7.58 -2.95 17.41
N PRO A 117 -8.24 -3.14 18.58
CA PRO A 117 -7.57 -3.39 19.85
C PRO A 117 -6.87 -4.75 19.88
#